data_AF-A0A923IA84-F1
#
_entry.id   AF-A0A923IA84-F1
#
_cell.length_a   1.000
_cell.length_b   1.000
_cell.length_c   1.000
_cell.angle_alpha   90.00
_cell.angle_beta   90.00
_cell.angle_gamma   90.00
#
_symmetry.space_group_name_H-M   'P 1'
#
loop_
_entity.id
_entity.type
_entity.pdbx_description
1 polymer ?
#
loop_
_entity_poly.entity_id
_entity_poly.type
_entity_poly.pdbx_seq_one_letter_code
_entity_poly.pdbx_strand_id
1 'polypeptide(L)' 'MDLMDALTEAAGCRYLSDLRYVVIGPGQEERIRALSETEFTASQYREAVVYLGGTPDPGADIAALKESILRCMKRHT' A
#
# COMPACT_ATOMS: atom_id res chain seq x y z
N MET A 1 -5.43 -14.78 -1.75
CA MET A 1 -4.36 -13.91 -1.26
C MET A 1 -5.01 -12.60 -0.87
N ASP A 2 -4.72 -12.07 0.32
CA ASP A 2 -5.25 -10.76 0.72
C ASP A 2 -4.36 -9.63 0.20
N LEU A 3 -4.90 -8.42 0.02
CA LEU A 3 -4.11 -7.27 -0.43
C LEU A 3 -2.97 -6.95 0.56
N MET A 4 -3.20 -7.16 1.85
CA MET A 4 -2.20 -6.89 2.88
C MET A 4 -0.99 -7.83 2.77
N ASP A 5 -1.21 -9.11 2.41
CA ASP A 5 -0.13 -10.06 2.10
C ASP A 5 0.63 -9.68 0.83
N ALA A 6 -0.08 -9.19 -0.19
CA ALA A 6 0.57 -8.72 -1.41
C ALA A 6 1.41 -7.46 -1.15
N LEU A 7 0.97 -6.58 -0.26
CA LEU A 7 1.70 -5.39 0.16
C LEU A 7 2.93 -5.73 1.00
N THR A 8 2.86 -6.69 1.93
CA THR A 8 4.03 -7.14 2.70
C THR A 8 5.09 -7.75 1.80
N GLU A 9 4.68 -8.58 0.84
CA GLU A 9 5.59 -9.19 -0.13
C GLU A 9 6.24 -8.14 -1.05
N ALA A 10 5.43 -7.22 -1.58
CA ALA A 10 5.92 -6.13 -2.44
C ALA A 10 6.88 -5.19 -1.71
N ALA A 11 6.58 -4.87 -0.44
CA ALA A 11 7.43 -4.06 0.43
C ALA A 11 8.61 -4.85 1.01
N GLY A 12 8.66 -6.18 0.87
CA GLY A 12 9.75 -7.01 1.39
C GLY A 12 9.84 -7.02 2.92
N CYS A 13 8.72 -6.80 3.61
CA CYS A 13 8.65 -6.80 5.07
C CYS A 13 7.81 -7.99 5.57
N ARG A 14 8.11 -8.51 6.77
CA ARG A 14 7.35 -9.62 7.35
C ARG A 14 5.97 -9.19 7.83
N TYR A 15 5.86 -7.96 8.35
CA TYR A 15 4.59 -7.34 8.74
C TYR A 15 4.56 -5.88 8.28
N LEU A 16 3.40 -5.37 7.88
CA LEU A 16 3.24 -3.94 7.52
C LEU A 16 3.52 -3.01 8.72
N SER A 17 3.36 -3.49 9.95
CA SER A 17 3.78 -2.78 11.15
C SER A 17 5.29 -2.49 11.18
N ASP A 18 6.11 -3.30 10.49
CA ASP A 18 7.56 -3.09 10.37
C ASP A 18 7.92 -1.94 9.42
N LEU A 19 6.97 -1.42 8.64
CA LEU A 19 7.18 -0.21 7.83
C LEU A 19 7.53 1.01 8.69
N ARG A 20 7.26 0.98 10.00
CA ARG A 20 7.76 1.98 10.96
C ARG A 20 9.29 1.97 11.12
N TYR A 21 9.98 0.95 10.64
CA TYR A 21 11.43 0.82 10.74
C TYR A 21 12.09 0.65 9.37
N VAL A 22 11.29 0.51 8.31
CA VAL A 22 11.75 0.26 6.95
C VAL A 22 11.19 1.34 6.02
N VAL A 23 12.10 2.09 5.39
CA VAL A 23 11.75 2.98 4.28
C VAL A 23 11.71 2.13 3.02
N ILE A 24 10.58 2.16 2.30
CA ILE A 24 10.52 1.52 0.98
C ILE A 24 11.36 2.30 -0.04
N GLY A 25 12.21 1.60 -0.78
CA GLY A 25 13.02 2.12 -1.88
C GLY A 25 12.32 2.02 -3.24
N PRO A 26 12.91 2.59 -4.30
CA PRO A 26 12.27 2.73 -5.61
C PRO A 26 11.80 1.40 -6.22
N GLY A 27 12.55 0.31 -6.04
CA GLY A 27 12.13 -1.01 -6.55
C GLY A 27 10.93 -1.62 -5.81
N GLN A 28 10.73 -1.30 -4.52
CA GLN A 28 9.54 -1.72 -3.77
C GLN A 28 8.32 -0.88 -4.20
N GLU A 29 8.52 0.40 -4.52
CA GLU A 29 7.44 1.24 -5.05
C GLU A 29 6.90 0.71 -6.38
N GLU A 30 7.78 0.33 -7.30
CA GLU A 30 7.37 -0.24 -8.59
C GLU A 30 6.56 -1.52 -8.41
N ARG A 31 6.94 -2.38 -7.45
CA ARG A 31 6.19 -3.59 -7.10
C ARG A 31 4.80 -3.28 -6.57
N ILE A 32 4.67 -2.30 -5.69
CA ILE A 32 3.37 -1.88 -5.16
C ILE A 32 2.49 -1.28 -6.27
N ARG A 33 3.06 -0.48 -7.19
CA ARG A 33 2.32 0.03 -8.36
C ARG A 33 1.86 -1.07 -9.30
N ALA A 34 2.72 -2.09 -9.48
CA ALA A 34 2.46 -3.25 -10.31
C ALA A 34 1.45 -4.25 -9.71
N LEU A 35 1.01 -4.06 -8.46
CA LEU A 35 -0.07 -4.86 -7.89
C LEU A 35 -1.32 -4.79 -8.77
N SER A 36 -1.96 -5.93 -8.97
CA SER A 36 -3.08 -6.00 -9.91
C SER A 36 -4.26 -5.13 -9.46
N GLU A 37 -4.87 -4.47 -10.44
CA GLU A 37 -6.08 -3.66 -10.26
C GLU A 37 -7.35 -4.48 -10.47
N THR A 38 -7.22 -5.72 -10.94
CA THR A 38 -8.32 -6.64 -11.20
C THR A 38 -8.41 -7.77 -10.17
N GLU A 39 -7.30 -8.09 -9.47
CA GLU A 39 -7.28 -9.10 -8.41
C GLU A 39 -7.78 -8.56 -7.07
N PHE A 40 -7.66 -7.24 -6.84
CA PHE A 40 -8.08 -6.60 -5.60
C PHE A 40 -9.10 -5.51 -5.87
N THR A 41 -10.07 -5.39 -4.96
CA THR A 41 -11.13 -4.38 -5.06
C THR A 41 -10.67 -3.03 -4.54
N ALA A 42 -11.28 -1.94 -5.02
CA ALA A 42 -11.05 -0.61 -4.48
C ALA A 42 -11.30 -0.53 -2.96
N SER A 43 -12.26 -1.30 -2.43
CA SER A 43 -12.51 -1.39 -0.99
C SER A 43 -11.30 -1.90 -0.21
N GLN A 44 -10.66 -2.97 -0.68
CA GLN A 44 -9.44 -3.51 -0.06
C GLN A 44 -8.31 -2.48 -0.07
N TYR A 45 -8.13 -1.77 -1.19
CA TYR A 45 -7.14 -0.69 -1.27
C TYR A 45 -7.44 0.45 -0.27
N ARG A 46 -8.71 0.81 -0.08
CA ARG A 46 -9.10 1.81 0.94
C ARG A 46 -8.79 1.32 2.35
N GLU A 47 -9.08 0.07 2.66
CA GLU A 47 -8.78 -0.53 3.96
C GLU A 47 -7.26 -0.51 4.23
N ALA A 48 -6.44 -0.83 3.23
CA ALA A 48 -4.99 -0.74 3.34
C ALA A 48 -4.50 0.70 3.62
N VAL A 49 -5.07 1.71 2.95
CA VAL A 49 -4.76 3.12 3.24
C VAL A 49 -5.08 3.48 4.68
N VAL A 50 -6.27 3.09 5.19
CA VAL A 50 -6.67 3.34 6.59
C VAL A 50 -5.73 2.63 7.56
N TYR A 51 -5.41 1.37 7.29
CA TYR A 51 -4.50 0.58 8.12
C TYR A 51 -3.13 1.23 8.26
N LEU A 52 -2.60 1.79 7.16
CA LEU A 52 -1.31 2.49 7.14
C LEU A 52 -1.38 3.90 7.75
N GLY A 53 -2.52 4.31 8.32
CA GLY A 53 -2.72 5.62 8.95
C GLY A 53 -3.06 6.74 7.97
N GLY A 54 -3.41 6.41 6.73
CA GLY A 54 -3.88 7.35 5.72
C GLY A 54 -5.38 7.63 5.81
N THR A 55 -5.84 8.59 5.02
CA THR A 55 -7.26 8.87 4.81
C THR A 55 -7.58 8.64 3.34
N PRO A 56 -8.25 7.53 2.98
CA PRO A 56 -8.60 7.27 1.58
C PRO A 56 -9.66 8.27 1.12
N ASP A 57 -9.52 8.73 -0.12
CA ASP A 57 -10.59 9.48 -0.76
C ASP A 57 -11.72 8.51 -1.20
N PRO A 58 -12.99 8.78 -0.86
CA PRO A 58 -14.09 7.88 -1.17
C PRO A 58 -14.39 7.78 -2.67
N GLY A 59 -13.99 8.76 -3.48
CA GLY A 59 -14.11 8.78 -4.94
C GLY A 59 -12.85 8.33 -5.68
N ALA A 60 -11.75 8.04 -4.98
CA ALA A 60 -10.51 7.62 -5.61
C ALA A 60 -10.61 6.24 -6.27
N ASP A 61 -10.05 6.16 -7.49
CA ASP A 61 -9.75 4.93 -8.20
C ASP A 61 -8.55 4.20 -7.58
N ILE A 62 -8.37 2.92 -7.96
CA ILE A 62 -7.30 2.05 -7.44
C ILE A 62 -5.91 2.69 -7.59
N ALA A 63 -5.63 3.33 -8.73
CA ALA A 63 -4.36 4.02 -8.96
C ALA A 63 -4.10 5.13 -7.91
N ALA A 64 -5.11 5.94 -7.59
CA ALA A 64 -4.99 7.00 -6.59
C ALA A 64 -4.86 6.43 -5.16
N LEU A 65 -5.51 5.29 -4.87
CA LEU A 65 -5.36 4.59 -3.60
C LEU A 65 -3.94 3.99 -3.46
N LYS A 66 -3.36 3.42 -4.53
CA LYS A 66 -1.96 2.96 -4.53
C LYS A 66 -0.97 4.07 -4.23
N GLU A 67 -1.15 5.24 -4.84
CA GLU A 67 -0.30 6.41 -4.53
C GLU A 67 -0.47 6.87 -3.08
N SER A 68 -1.68 6.74 -2.51
CA SER A 68 -1.95 7.03 -1.11
C SER A 68 -1.25 6.03 -0.17
N ILE A 69 -1.27 4.75 -0.50
CA ILE A 69 -0.53 3.69 0.20
C ILE A 69 0.97 4.02 0.19
N LEU A 70 1.54 4.27 -0.99
CA LEU A 70 2.95 4.62 -1.13
C LEU A 70 3.32 5.86 -0.30
N ARG A 71 2.47 6.88 -0.31
CA ARG A 71 2.66 8.07 0.53
C ARG A 71 2.69 7.72 2.01
N CYS A 72 1.78 6.86 2.48
CA CYS A 72 1.76 6.42 3.88
C CYS A 72 3.03 5.64 4.23
N MET A 73 3.47 4.73 3.35
CA MET A 73 4.69 3.94 3.55
C MET A 73 5.99 4.78 3.52
N LYS A 74 5.98 5.93 2.84
CA LYS A 74 7.14 6.85 2.78
C LYS A 74 7.17 7.89 3.88
N ARG A 75 6.05 8.16 4.54
CA ARG A 75 5.91 9.27 5.49
C ARG A 75 6.50 8.89 6.84
N HIS A 76 7.83 8.99 6.92
CA HIS A 76 8.58 8.99 8.18
C HIS A 76 8.84 10.42 8.62
N THR A 77 7.96 10.94 9.48
CA THR A 77 8.24 12.01 10.44
C THR A 77 7.57 11.66 11.75
#